data_AF-A0A2E5HW55-F1
#
_entry.id   AF-A0A2E5HW55-F1
#
_cell.length_a   1.000
_cell.length_b   1.000
_cell.length_c   1.000
_cell.angle_alpha   90.00
_cell.angle_beta   90.00
_cell.angle_gamma   90.00
#
_symmetry.space_group_name_H-M   'P 1'
#
loop_
_entity.id
_entity.type
_entity.pdbx_description
1 polymer ?
#
loop_
_entity_poly.entity_id
_entity_poly.type
_entity_poly.pdbx_seq_one_letter_code
_entity_poly.pdbx_strand_id
1 'polypeptide(L)'
;MQEIFFFDDGPAPLPKKDVYIDHVKAHPYPDGKRVQVTITLSPFLEKPNLAIRINDHNNEVIVTAEVLEPISVTTEITLHIKPNSPQLSHSLIVDLYYEQDEPQDTKSVDFYPSGEAPTS
;
A
#
# COMPACT_ATOMS: atom_id res chain seq x y z
N MET A 1 6.55 44.29 -16.46
CA MET A 1 7.19 43.02 -16.09
C MET A 1 6.07 42.02 -15.88
N GLN A 2 6.00 40.96 -16.69
CA GLN A 2 5.09 39.85 -16.41
C GLN A 2 5.74 38.98 -15.34
N GLU A 3 5.06 38.79 -14.22
CA GLU A 3 5.45 37.82 -13.21
C GLU A 3 5.23 36.42 -13.79
N ILE A 4 6.32 35.69 -13.99
CA ILE A 4 6.29 34.28 -14.36
C ILE A 4 6.04 33.50 -13.08
N PHE A 5 4.83 32.97 -12.95
CA PHE A 5 4.52 31.96 -11.93
C PHE A 5 5.18 30.66 -12.35
N PHE A 6 6.25 30.27 -11.67
CA PHE A 6 6.77 28.91 -11.75
C PHE A 6 5.81 28.04 -10.94
N PHE A 7 4.95 27.29 -11.63
CA PHE A 7 4.27 26.17 -11.01
C PHE A 7 5.36 25.11 -10.75
N ASP A 8 5.52 24.73 -9.49
CA ASP A 8 6.37 23.60 -9.13
C ASP A 8 5.68 22.35 -9.72
N ASP A 9 6.14 21.90 -10.88
CA ASP A 9 5.58 20.79 -11.69
C ASP A 9 5.81 19.42 -11.01
N GLY A 10 5.66 19.35 -9.69
CA GLY A 10 5.84 18.14 -8.89
C GLY A 10 7.22 17.46 -9.06
N PRO A 11 7.43 16.34 -8.36
CA PRO A 11 8.63 15.53 -8.57
C PRO A 11 8.60 14.87 -9.95
N ALA A 12 9.73 14.95 -10.66
CA ALA A 12 9.88 14.35 -11.98
C ALA A 12 9.72 12.81 -11.93
N PRO A 13 9.10 12.19 -12.95
CA PRO A 13 8.94 10.73 -13.03
C PRO A 13 10.29 10.01 -13.12
N LEU A 14 10.40 8.88 -12.41
CA LEU A 14 11.61 8.07 -12.32
C LEU A 14 11.58 6.89 -13.32
N PRO A 15 12.76 6.45 -13.82
CA PRO A 15 12.86 5.22 -14.59
C PRO A 15 12.61 3.99 -13.71
N LYS A 16 12.19 2.86 -14.31
CA LYS A 16 11.76 1.64 -13.61
C LYS A 16 12.57 1.30 -12.36
N LYS A 17 13.90 1.16 -12.52
CA LYS A 17 14.86 0.75 -11.47
C LYS A 17 14.92 1.67 -10.24
N ASP A 18 14.45 2.90 -10.37
CA ASP A 18 14.51 3.92 -9.31
C ASP A 18 13.13 4.15 -8.67
N VAL A 19 12.07 3.47 -9.13
CA VAL A 19 10.72 3.57 -8.57
C VAL A 19 10.63 2.77 -7.27
N TYR A 20 10.04 3.36 -6.23
CA TYR A 20 9.91 2.74 -4.90
C TYR A 20 8.54 3.04 -4.29
N ILE A 21 8.21 2.31 -3.22
CA ILE A 21 7.02 2.54 -2.41
C ILE A 21 7.33 3.65 -1.42
N ASP A 22 6.74 4.83 -1.63
CA ASP A 22 6.95 5.99 -0.76
C ASP A 22 6.23 5.78 0.58
N HIS A 23 4.92 5.50 0.54
CA HIS A 23 4.10 5.28 1.74
C HIS A 23 3.14 4.11 1.59
N VAL A 24 2.92 3.38 2.69
CA VAL A 24 1.83 2.40 2.83
C VAL A 24 1.09 2.71 4.12
N LYS A 25 -0.25 2.73 4.06
CA LYS A 25 -1.11 2.90 5.22
C LYS A 25 -2.24 1.87 5.19
N ALA A 26 -2.52 1.30 6.35
CA ALA A 26 -3.69 0.48 6.61
C ALA A 26 -4.61 1.24 7.56
N HIS A 27 -5.84 1.50 7.14
CA HIS A 27 -6.87 2.16 7.93
C HIS A 27 -8.06 1.19 8.11
N PRO A 28 -8.08 0.44 9.23
CA PRO A 28 -9.18 -0.47 9.55
C PRO A 28 -10.49 0.30 9.73
N TYR A 29 -11.57 -0.28 9.22
CA TYR A 29 -12.91 0.26 9.44
C TYR A 29 -13.40 -0.15 10.85
N PRO A 30 -14.29 0.64 11.47
CA PRO A 30 -14.85 0.32 12.78
C PRO A 30 -15.61 -1.03 12.87
N ASP A 31 -15.91 -1.66 11.73
CA ASP A 31 -16.58 -2.96 11.68
C ASP A 31 -15.64 -4.16 11.89
N GLY A 32 -14.31 -3.94 11.90
CA GLY A 32 -13.30 -4.98 12.04
C GLY A 32 -13.25 -5.98 10.89
N LYS A 33 -13.90 -5.68 9.75
CA LYS A 33 -14.03 -6.57 8.58
C LYS A 33 -13.46 -5.96 7.31
N ARG A 34 -13.17 -4.67 7.33
CA ARG A 34 -12.62 -3.95 6.18
C ARG A 34 -11.40 -3.15 6.58
N VAL A 35 -10.48 -3.00 5.66
CA VAL A 35 -9.32 -2.11 5.78
C VAL A 35 -9.17 -1.31 4.50
N GLN A 36 -9.11 0.02 4.61
CA GLN A 36 -8.68 0.87 3.50
C GLN A 36 -7.16 0.82 3.46
N VAL A 37 -6.61 0.42 2.34
CA VAL A 37 -5.19 0.41 2.07
C VAL A 37 -4.88 1.56 1.13
N THR A 38 -3.96 2.44 1.56
CA THR A 38 -3.43 3.51 0.74
C THR A 38 -1.96 3.23 0.46
N ILE A 39 -1.60 3.18 -0.82
CA ILE A 39 -0.23 2.98 -1.29
C ILE A 39 0.14 4.18 -2.13
N THR A 40 1.25 4.83 -1.81
CA THR A 40 1.83 5.92 -2.59
C THR A 40 3.19 5.48 -3.10
N LEU A 41 3.38 5.58 -4.41
CA LEU A 41 4.63 5.30 -5.10
C LEU A 41 5.35 6.60 -5.40
N SER A 42 6.67 6.52 -5.59
CA SER A 42 7.38 7.58 -6.29
C SER A 42 6.83 7.75 -7.72
N PRO A 43 6.85 8.97 -8.30
CA PRO A 43 6.51 9.16 -9.70
C PRO A 43 7.27 8.21 -10.64
N PHE A 44 6.60 7.67 -11.66
CA PHE A 44 7.14 6.65 -12.54
C PHE A 44 6.94 7.01 -14.02
N LEU A 45 7.91 6.65 -14.87
CA LEU A 45 7.80 6.75 -16.33
C LEU A 45 7.03 5.57 -16.93
N GLU A 46 7.23 4.38 -16.37
CA GLU A 46 6.56 3.15 -16.75
C GLU A 46 5.79 2.62 -15.55
N LYS A 47 4.57 2.11 -15.76
CA LYS A 47 3.71 1.69 -14.66
C LYS A 47 4.21 0.39 -14.04
N PRO A 48 4.38 0.32 -12.71
CA PRO A 48 4.68 -0.93 -12.02
C PRO A 48 3.40 -1.75 -11.79
N ASN A 49 3.54 -2.88 -11.11
CA ASN A 49 2.46 -3.67 -10.54
C ASN A 49 2.64 -3.75 -9.02
N LEU A 50 1.55 -3.98 -8.30
CA LEU A 50 1.56 -4.14 -6.85
C LEU A 50 0.93 -5.48 -6.47
N ALA A 51 1.63 -6.28 -5.68
CA ALA A 51 1.07 -7.44 -5.00
C ALA A 51 0.87 -7.08 -3.52
N ILE A 52 -0.35 -7.29 -3.03
CA ILE A 52 -0.76 -6.91 -1.69
C ILE A 52 -1.19 -8.17 -0.95
N ARG A 53 -0.66 -8.38 0.26
CA ARG A 53 -1.11 -9.45 1.15
C ARG A 53 -1.34 -8.92 2.56
N ILE A 54 -2.30 -9.51 3.26
CA ILE A 54 -2.48 -9.33 4.69
C ILE A 54 -2.23 -10.68 5.35
N ASN A 55 -1.32 -10.69 6.31
CA ASN A 55 -1.05 -11.83 7.16
C ASN A 55 -1.69 -11.62 8.53
N ASP A 56 -2.18 -12.69 9.14
CA ASP A 56 -2.59 -12.65 10.54
C ASP A 56 -1.40 -12.78 11.50
N HIS A 57 -1.66 -12.77 12.81
CA HIS A 57 -0.66 -12.92 13.86
C HIS A 57 0.15 -14.23 13.81
N ASN A 58 -0.31 -15.27 13.09
CA ASN A 58 0.41 -16.53 12.89
C ASN A 58 1.21 -16.53 11.57
N ASN A 59 1.32 -15.37 10.91
CA ASN A 59 1.87 -15.21 9.56
C ASN A 59 1.11 -15.98 8.48
N GLU A 60 -0.15 -16.34 8.71
CA GLU A 60 -0.99 -16.95 7.67
C GLU A 60 -1.56 -15.87 6.76
N VAL A 61 -1.47 -16.07 5.44
CA VAL A 61 -2.05 -15.15 4.46
C VAL A 61 -3.57 -15.25 4.50
N ILE A 62 -4.23 -14.17 4.92
CA ILE A 62 -5.69 -14.10 5.03
C ILE A 62 -6.35 -13.31 3.90
N VAL A 63 -5.61 -12.45 3.21
CA VAL A 63 -6.07 -11.68 2.04
C VAL A 63 -4.93 -11.54 1.05
N THR A 64 -5.25 -11.63 -0.24
CA THR A 64 -4.38 -11.23 -1.34
C THR A 64 -5.13 -10.31 -2.31
N ALA A 65 -4.41 -9.40 -2.95
CA ALA A 65 -4.90 -8.57 -4.04
C ALA A 65 -3.74 -8.17 -4.96
N GLU A 66 -4.07 -7.88 -6.22
CA GLU A 66 -3.12 -7.34 -7.18
C GLU A 66 -3.67 -6.06 -7.80
N VAL A 67 -2.77 -5.10 -8.04
CA VAL A 67 -3.05 -3.88 -8.80
C VAL A 67 -2.07 -3.85 -9.96
N LEU A 68 -2.59 -4.10 -11.16
CA LEU A 68 -1.79 -4.10 -12.37
C LEU A 68 -1.81 -2.70 -13.00
N GLU A 69 -0.64 -2.20 -13.35
CA GLU A 69 -0.44 -0.94 -14.07
C GLU A 69 -1.29 0.24 -13.51
N PRO A 70 -1.07 0.69 -12.25
CA PRO A 70 -1.92 1.67 -11.61
C PRO A 70 -1.97 2.98 -12.39
N ILE A 71 -3.13 3.63 -12.35
CA ILE A 71 -3.40 4.86 -13.12
C ILE A 71 -2.67 6.07 -12.51
N SER A 72 -2.45 6.06 -11.20
CA SER A 72 -1.87 7.16 -10.42
C SER A 72 -0.81 6.68 -9.45
N VAL A 73 0.04 7.61 -8.98
CA VAL A 73 1.05 7.36 -7.95
C VAL A 73 0.44 6.92 -6.62
N THR A 74 -0.79 7.35 -6.33
CA THR A 74 -1.55 6.91 -5.16
C THR A 74 -2.63 5.93 -5.59
N THR A 75 -2.66 4.78 -4.94
CA THR A 75 -3.71 3.76 -5.06
C THR A 75 -4.43 3.64 -3.73
N GLU A 76 -5.75 3.71 -3.76
CA GLU A 76 -6.61 3.44 -2.60
C GLU A 76 -7.52 2.25 -2.91
N ILE A 77 -7.50 1.24 -2.04
CA ILE A 77 -8.30 0.03 -2.20
C ILE A 77 -8.86 -0.41 -0.84
N THR A 78 -10.11 -0.84 -0.82
CA THR A 78 -10.70 -1.45 0.38
C THR A 78 -10.60 -2.97 0.27
N LEU A 79 -9.91 -3.60 1.23
CA LEU A 79 -9.81 -5.04 1.34
C LEU A 79 -10.75 -5.55 2.43
N HIS A 80 -11.32 -6.74 2.19
CA HIS A 80 -12.17 -7.42 3.16
C HIS A 80 -11.35 -8.47 3.92
N ILE A 81 -11.32 -8.36 5.25
CA ILE A 81 -10.71 -9.35 6.14
C ILE A 81 -11.81 -10.19 6.77
N LYS A 82 -11.55 -11.49 6.95
CA LYS A 82 -12.44 -12.32 7.76
C LYS A 82 -12.36 -11.82 9.20
N PRO A 83 -13.51 -11.62 9.88
CA PRO A 83 -13.51 -11.25 11.29
C PRO A 83 -12.96 -12.42 12.12
N ASN A 84 -11.65 -12.45 12.31
CA ASN A 84 -10.98 -13.22 13.35
C ASN A 84 -10.67 -12.30 14.54
N SER A 85 -10.28 -12.90 15.67
CA SER A 85 -10.00 -12.24 16.95
C SER A 85 -9.46 -10.79 16.77
N PRO A 86 -10.30 -9.75 16.93
CA PRO A 86 -10.00 -8.38 16.47
C PRO A 86 -8.89 -7.70 17.27
N GLN A 87 -8.43 -8.34 18.34
CA GLN A 87 -7.40 -7.85 19.26
C GLN A 87 -5.99 -8.19 18.80
N LEU A 88 -5.83 -9.04 17.79
CA LEU A 88 -4.52 -9.48 17.30
C LEU A 88 -4.09 -8.65 16.10
N SER A 89 -2.81 -8.28 16.06
CA SER A 89 -2.24 -7.52 14.95
C SER A 89 -2.26 -8.34 13.66
N HIS A 90 -2.31 -7.62 12.55
CA HIS A 90 -2.16 -8.12 11.19
C HIS A 90 -1.05 -7.34 10.51
N SER A 91 -0.35 -7.98 9.57
CA SER A 91 0.70 -7.34 8.79
C SER A 91 0.23 -7.18 7.35
N LEU A 92 0.10 -5.92 6.90
CA LEU A 92 -0.10 -5.57 5.50
C LEU A 92 1.27 -5.50 4.83
N ILE A 93 1.47 -6.29 3.77
CA ILE A 93 2.70 -6.31 2.99
C ILE A 93 2.36 -5.96 1.54
N VAL A 94 3.13 -5.05 0.98
CA VAL A 94 2.99 -4.55 -0.40
C VAL A 94 4.32 -4.73 -1.10
N ASP A 95 4.27 -5.44 -2.22
CA ASP A 95 5.40 -5.70 -3.10
C ASP A 95 5.21 -4.92 -4.41
N LEU A 96 6.20 -4.13 -4.79
CA LEU A 96 6.27 -3.46 -6.09
C LEU A 96 7.11 -4.29 -7.05
N TYR A 97 6.59 -4.56 -8.24
CA TYR A 97 7.29 -5.35 -9.26
C TYR A 97 6.94 -4.88 -10.67
N TYR A 98 7.76 -5.24 -11.66
CA TYR A 98 7.48 -5.02 -13.08
C TYR A 98 7.28 -6.35 -13.83
N GLU A 99 8.08 -7.37 -13.49
CA GLU A 99 8.06 -8.71 -14.05
C GLU A 99 7.82 -9.74 -12.92
N GLN A 100 7.56 -11.00 -13.26
CA GLN A 100 7.22 -12.07 -12.29
C GLN A 100 8.43 -12.66 -11.52
N ASP A 101 9.55 -11.94 -11.46
CA ASP A 101 10.77 -12.43 -10.79
C ASP A 101 10.73 -12.12 -9.28
N GLU A 102 11.38 -11.04 -8.87
CA GLU A 102 11.48 -10.59 -7.49
C GLU A 102 10.86 -9.19 -7.33
N PRO A 103 10.27 -8.90 -6.16
CA PRO A 103 9.82 -7.55 -5.87
C PRO A 103 11.01 -6.58 -5.87
N GLN A 104 10.87 -5.47 -6.59
CA GLN A 104 11.86 -4.41 -6.62
C GLN A 104 11.89 -3.64 -5.29
N ASP A 105 10.74 -3.51 -4.63
CA ASP A 105 10.62 -2.92 -3.30
C ASP A 105 9.48 -3.60 -2.53
N THR A 106 9.63 -3.69 -1.21
CA THR A 106 8.65 -4.30 -0.31
C THR A 106 8.47 -3.40 0.90
N LYS A 107 7.21 -3.08 1.23
CA LYS A 107 6.86 -2.40 2.49
C LYS A 107 5.88 -3.22 3.31
N SER A 108 6.09 -3.23 4.62
CA SER A 108 5.22 -3.89 5.58
C SER A 108 4.79 -2.90 6.67
N VAL A 109 3.52 -2.91 7.01
CA VAL A 109 2.96 -2.15 8.13
C VAL A 109 2.02 -3.03 8.94
N ASP A 110 2.12 -2.93 10.27
CA ASP A 110 1.22 -3.64 11.16
C ASP A 110 -0.02 -2.79 11.48
N PHE A 111 -1.16 -3.44 11.67
CA PHE A 111 -2.40 -2.80 12.08
C PHE A 111 -3.25 -3.73 12.93
N TYR A 112 -4.18 -3.16 13.70
CA TYR A 112 -5.18 -3.92 14.46
C TYR A 112 -6.53 -3.81 13.78
N PRO A 113 -7.28 -4.90 13.54
CA PRO A 113 -8.61 -4.82 12.94
C PRO A 113 -9.58 -3.86 13.66
N SER A 114 -9.43 -3.70 14.98
CA SER A 114 -10.19 -2.74 15.80
C SER A 114 -9.81 -1.27 15.61
N GLY A 115 -8.71 -0.96 14.91
CA GLY A 115 -8.19 0.40 14.73
C GLY A 115 -7.29 0.90 15.86
N GLU A 116 -7.26 0.23 17.02
CA GLU A 116 -6.39 0.54 18.16
C GLU A 116 -5.74 -0.73 18.72
N ALA A 117 -4.53 -0.59 19.26
CA ALA A 117 -3.89 -1.65 20.04
C ALA A 117 -4.74 -1.95 21.29
N PRO A 118 -4.97 -3.22 21.65
CA PRO A 118 -5.75 -3.56 22.83
C PRO A 118 -5.11 -2.95 24.09
N THR A 119 -5.90 -2.25 24.90
CA THR A 119 -5.49 -1.77 26.22
C THR A 119 -5.38 -2.96 27.18
N SER A 120 -4.17 -3.23 27.68
CA SER A 120 -3.87 -4.26 28.69
C SER A 120 -4.62 -4.09 30.01
#